data_AF-A0A3D4QHD7-F1
#
_entry.id   AF-A0A3D4QHD7-F1
#
_cell.length_a   1.000
_cell.length_b   1.000
_cell.length_c   1.000
_cell.angle_alpha   90.00
_cell.angle_beta   90.00
_cell.angle_gamma   90.00
#
_symmetry.space_group_name_H-M   'P 1'
#
loop_
_entity.id
_entity.type
_entity.pdbx_description
1 polymer ?
#
loop_
_entity_poly.entity_id
_entity_poly.type
_entity_poly.pdbx_seq_one_letter_code
_entity_poly.pdbx_strand_id
1 'polypeptide(L)'
;MRHLNLPHGPVYATRLEETVPMLRRHILTAFLATALMAFAPRAVCAEVTTDEVKTFVNTMASSAISSLTGKDIAREVRKERFRALVNDFFAVKSIGKWVLGRHWRRATPEQREEYLTLFENMLLERYVDGFKDYSGESLEISRAEKRQENDFIV
;
A
#
# COMPACT_ATOMS: atom_id res chain seq x y z
N MET A 1 -5.04 -91.64 35.82
CA MET A 1 -4.54 -91.59 34.43
C MET A 1 -4.48 -90.11 34.05
N ARG A 2 -3.35 -89.39 34.18
CA ARG A 2 -2.28 -89.19 33.15
C ARG A 2 -2.89 -89.00 31.75
N HIS A 3 -2.60 -87.94 30.99
CA HIS A 3 -1.27 -87.45 30.62
C HIS A 3 -1.27 -85.93 30.33
N LEU A 4 -0.22 -85.23 30.80
CA LEU A 4 0.25 -83.95 30.24
C LEU A 4 0.68 -84.16 28.77
N ASN A 5 0.45 -83.17 27.91
CA ASN A 5 1.51 -82.71 27.01
C ASN A 5 1.23 -81.33 26.41
N LEU A 6 2.13 -80.39 26.68
CA LEU A 6 2.31 -79.11 25.97
C LEU A 6 3.39 -79.32 24.90
N PRO A 7 3.27 -78.77 23.69
CA PRO A 7 4.43 -78.59 22.82
C PRO A 7 5.15 -77.25 23.12
N HIS A 8 6.48 -77.36 23.27
CA HIS A 8 7.44 -76.30 23.53
C HIS A 8 8.07 -75.74 22.23
N GLY A 9 8.15 -74.40 22.14
CA GLY A 9 9.24 -73.61 21.52
C GLY A 9 9.20 -73.37 19.99
N PRO A 10 9.96 -72.38 19.45
CA PRO A 10 11.00 -71.56 20.08
C PRO A 10 10.76 -70.03 20.00
N VAL A 11 11.14 -69.28 21.04
CA VAL A 11 12.32 -68.39 21.12
C VAL A 11 12.23 -67.13 20.25
N TYR A 12 12.07 -66.01 20.95
CA TYR A 12 12.26 -64.65 20.48
C TYR A 12 13.65 -64.48 19.84
N ALA A 13 13.69 -64.32 18.52
CA ALA A 13 14.84 -63.72 17.86
C ALA A 13 14.56 -62.23 17.70
N THR A 14 15.12 -61.43 18.61
CA THR A 14 15.39 -60.01 18.43
C THR A 14 16.11 -59.79 17.10
N ARG A 15 15.46 -59.10 16.16
CA ARG A 15 16.13 -58.37 15.08
C ARG A 15 15.60 -56.94 15.03
N LEU A 16 16.02 -56.15 16.01
CA LEU A 16 16.23 -54.71 15.89
C LEU A 16 17.77 -54.64 15.89
N GLU A 17 18.48 -54.14 14.89
CA GLU A 17 18.40 -52.79 14.33
C GLU A 17 19.07 -52.77 12.94
N GLU A 18 18.34 -52.44 11.89
CA GLU A 18 18.92 -51.88 10.65
C GLU A 18 17.95 -50.86 10.05
N THR A 19 17.73 -49.75 10.75
CA THR A 19 16.86 -48.66 10.24
C THR A 19 17.49 -47.27 10.43
N VAL A 20 18.82 -47.17 10.53
CA VAL A 20 19.48 -45.90 10.88
C VAL A 20 19.96 -45.01 9.71
N PRO A 21 20.04 -45.41 8.41
CA PRO A 21 20.53 -44.48 7.38
C PRO A 21 19.45 -43.56 6.79
N MET A 22 18.20 -44.03 6.65
CA MET A 22 17.14 -43.28 5.97
C MET A 22 16.56 -42.14 6.84
N LEU A 23 16.44 -42.36 8.15
CA LEU A 23 15.94 -41.34 9.09
C LEU A 23 16.91 -40.16 9.24
N ARG A 24 18.23 -40.42 9.27
CA ARG A 24 19.27 -39.38 9.30
C ARG A 24 19.28 -38.52 8.04
N ARG A 25 19.08 -39.12 6.87
CA ARG A 25 19.04 -38.40 5.58
C ARG A 25 17.84 -37.47 5.50
N HIS A 26 16.68 -37.89 6.00
CA HIS A 26 15.47 -37.07 6.03
C HIS A 26 15.54 -35.92 7.05
N ILE A 27 16.21 -36.13 8.20
CA ILE A 27 16.46 -35.07 9.18
C ILE A 27 17.41 -34.01 8.60
N LEU A 28 18.48 -34.41 7.90
CA LEU A 28 19.41 -33.50 7.24
C LEU A 28 18.75 -32.68 6.12
N THR A 29 17.89 -33.30 5.29
CA THR A 29 17.16 -32.57 4.25
C THR A 29 16.11 -31.62 4.82
N ALA A 30 15.43 -32.01 5.91
CA ALA A 30 14.48 -31.14 6.60
C ALA A 30 15.17 -29.93 7.25
N PHE A 31 16.34 -30.13 7.86
CA PHE A 31 17.16 -29.05 8.40
C PHE A 31 17.65 -28.11 7.29
N LEU A 32 18.12 -28.64 6.17
CA LEU A 32 18.59 -27.83 5.04
C LEU A 32 17.46 -27.01 4.41
N ALA A 33 16.27 -27.58 4.24
CA ALA A 33 15.10 -26.87 3.72
C ALA A 33 14.65 -25.74 4.68
N THR A 34 14.68 -25.99 5.98
CA THR A 34 14.32 -24.97 6.99
C THR A 34 15.37 -23.85 7.07
N ALA A 35 16.65 -24.20 6.97
CA ALA A 35 17.75 -23.23 6.91
C ALA A 35 17.68 -22.36 5.64
N LEU A 36 17.32 -22.95 4.49
CA LEU A 36 17.17 -22.22 3.24
C LEU A 36 15.98 -21.23 3.29
N MET A 37 14.90 -21.58 3.98
CA MET A 37 13.74 -20.71 4.17
C MET A 37 14.00 -19.58 5.19
N ALA A 38 14.88 -19.82 6.17
CA ALA A 38 15.34 -18.80 7.12
C ALA A 38 16.27 -17.75 6.49
N PHE A 39 16.95 -18.11 5.39
CA PHE A 39 17.87 -17.24 4.64
C PHE A 39 17.24 -16.60 3.39
N ALA A 40 15.94 -16.79 3.17
CA ALA A 40 15.25 -16.11 2.08
C ALA A 40 15.33 -14.57 2.31
N PRO A 41 15.77 -13.79 1.32
CA PRO A 41 15.80 -12.34 1.44
C PRO A 41 14.38 -11.84 1.71
N ARG A 42 14.17 -11.28 2.90
CA ARG A 42 12.94 -10.56 3.20
C ARG A 42 12.95 -9.29 2.36
N ALA A 43 11.97 -9.15 1.48
CA ALA A 43 11.69 -7.87 0.86
C ALA A 43 11.32 -6.88 1.97
N VAL A 44 12.26 -6.01 2.34
CA VAL A 44 11.98 -4.84 3.15
C VAL A 44 11.35 -3.83 2.20
N CYS A 45 10.06 -3.53 2.38
CA CYS A 45 9.47 -2.38 1.73
C CYS A 45 10.17 -1.14 2.27
N ALA A 46 10.70 -0.30 1.36
CA ALA A 46 11.27 0.98 1.75
C ALA A 46 10.19 1.81 2.47
N GLU A 47 10.52 2.28 3.67
CA GLU A 47 9.64 3.14 4.45
C GLU A 47 9.65 4.55 3.84
N VAL A 48 8.47 5.15 3.67
CA VAL A 48 8.38 6.54 3.20
C VAL A 48 9.04 7.46 4.23
N THR A 49 9.88 8.35 3.76
CA THR A 49 10.64 9.31 4.58
C THR A 49 9.97 10.68 4.56
N THR A 50 10.26 11.50 5.57
CA THR A 50 9.80 12.91 5.60
C THR A 50 10.32 13.71 4.40
N ASP A 51 11.52 13.41 3.91
CA ASP A 51 12.12 14.11 2.77
C ASP A 51 11.44 13.77 1.44
N GLU A 52 11.01 12.52 1.26
CA GLU A 52 10.18 12.13 0.11
C GLU A 52 8.83 12.86 0.13
N VAL A 53 8.20 12.99 1.30
CA VAL A 53 6.94 13.71 1.44
C VAL A 53 7.10 15.22 1.18
N LYS A 54 8.18 15.84 1.69
CA LYS A 54 8.52 17.23 1.34
C LYS A 54 8.74 17.40 -0.16
N THR A 55 9.48 16.48 -0.76
CA THR A 55 9.71 16.45 -2.22
C THR A 55 8.38 16.38 -2.97
N PHE A 56 7.47 15.49 -2.54
CA PHE A 56 6.14 15.37 -3.13
C PHE A 56 5.35 16.69 -3.09
N VAL A 57 5.27 17.36 -1.94
CA VAL A 57 4.56 18.65 -1.78
C VAL A 57 5.22 19.75 -2.61
N ASN A 58 6.56 19.80 -2.65
CA ASN A 58 7.30 20.75 -3.49
C ASN A 58 7.05 20.52 -4.98
N THR A 59 7.03 19.26 -5.42
CA THR A 59 6.72 18.90 -6.81
C THR A 59 5.30 19.31 -7.16
N MET A 60 4.31 19.01 -6.30
CA MET A 60 2.93 19.44 -6.49
C MET A 60 2.82 20.96 -6.69
N ALA A 61 3.43 21.74 -5.78
CA ALA A 61 3.40 23.19 -5.86
C ALA A 61 4.10 23.73 -7.11
N SER A 62 5.28 23.22 -7.43
CA SER A 62 6.05 23.62 -8.63
C SER A 62 5.31 23.30 -9.93
N SER A 63 4.64 22.14 -9.99
CA SER A 63 3.81 21.74 -11.12
C SER A 63 2.59 22.66 -11.27
N ALA A 64 1.95 23.06 -10.17
CA ALA A 64 0.84 24.01 -10.20
C ALA A 64 1.29 25.40 -10.67
N ILE A 65 2.35 25.95 -10.09
CA ILE A 65 2.88 27.27 -10.45
C ILE A 65 3.28 27.29 -11.94
N SER A 66 4.07 26.32 -12.40
CA SER A 66 4.54 26.27 -13.79
C SER A 66 3.41 26.05 -14.81
N SER A 67 2.39 25.26 -14.47
CA SER A 67 1.32 24.89 -15.40
C SER A 67 0.20 25.93 -15.48
N LEU A 68 -0.08 26.65 -14.38
CA LEU A 68 -1.32 27.40 -14.20
C LEU A 68 -1.19 28.93 -14.14
N THR A 69 0.00 29.51 -14.01
CA THR A 69 0.17 30.96 -13.67
C THR A 69 0.40 31.91 -14.86
N GLY A 70 0.45 31.37 -16.09
CA GLY A 70 0.61 32.19 -17.29
C GLY A 70 -0.59 33.12 -17.58
N LYS A 71 -0.32 34.39 -17.88
CA LYS A 71 -1.35 35.41 -18.21
C LYS A 71 -2.13 35.09 -19.49
N ASP A 72 -1.47 34.46 -20.45
CA ASP A 72 -2.04 34.12 -21.76
C ASP A 72 -2.76 32.76 -21.78
N ILE A 73 -2.86 32.08 -20.64
CA ILE A 73 -3.58 30.80 -20.54
C ILE A 73 -5.07 31.09 -20.42
N ALA A 74 -5.82 30.71 -21.46
CA ALA A 74 -7.28 30.73 -21.47
C ALA A 74 -7.85 29.94 -20.28
N ARG A 75 -8.93 30.44 -19.67
CA ARG A 75 -9.52 29.86 -18.45
C ARG A 75 -9.84 28.38 -18.59
N GLU A 76 -10.45 27.97 -19.70
CA GLU A 76 -10.80 26.56 -19.93
C GLU A 76 -9.56 25.65 -20.05
N VAL A 77 -8.49 26.13 -20.70
CA VAL A 77 -7.21 25.42 -20.76
C VAL A 77 -6.58 25.31 -19.37
N ARG A 78 -6.65 26.39 -18.56
CA ARG A 78 -6.18 26.39 -17.17
C ARG A 78 -6.96 25.40 -16.32
N LYS A 79 -8.28 25.33 -16.49
CA LYS A 79 -9.16 24.41 -15.79
C LYS A 79 -8.80 22.95 -16.10
N GLU A 80 -8.54 22.62 -17.36
CA GLU A 80 -8.15 21.25 -17.74
C GLU A 80 -6.77 20.87 -17.17
N ARG A 81 -5.80 21.80 -17.23
CA ARG A 81 -4.50 21.59 -16.58
C ARG A 81 -4.64 21.42 -15.06
N PHE A 82 -5.51 22.21 -14.44
CA PHE A 82 -5.78 22.10 -13.01
C PHE A 82 -6.45 20.77 -12.67
N ARG A 83 -7.35 20.27 -13.52
CA ARG A 83 -7.95 18.94 -13.40
C ARG A 83 -6.89 17.84 -13.37
N ALA A 84 -5.93 17.87 -14.29
CA ALA A 84 -4.84 16.89 -14.30
C ALA A 84 -4.05 16.89 -12.97
N LEU A 85 -3.62 18.08 -12.53
CA LEU A 85 -2.86 18.23 -11.28
C LEU A 85 -3.65 17.76 -10.04
N VAL A 86 -4.93 18.12 -9.96
CA VAL A 86 -5.77 17.71 -8.84
C VAL A 86 -5.92 16.18 -8.80
N ASN A 87 -6.08 15.53 -9.95
CA ASN A 87 -6.17 14.07 -10.02
C ASN A 87 -4.83 13.36 -9.77
N ASP A 88 -3.70 13.99 -10.07
CA ASP A 88 -2.35 13.44 -9.84
C ASP A 88 -1.94 13.52 -8.36
N PHE A 89 -2.27 14.62 -7.69
CA PHE A 89 -1.76 14.90 -6.34
C PHE A 89 -2.79 14.72 -5.21
N PHE A 90 -4.09 14.68 -5.52
CA PHE A 90 -5.15 14.57 -4.51
C PHE A 90 -6.00 13.32 -4.68
N ALA A 91 -6.37 12.71 -3.55
CA ALA A 91 -7.33 11.61 -3.52
C ALA A 91 -8.79 12.13 -3.61
N VAL A 92 -9.13 12.84 -4.70
CA VAL A 92 -10.41 13.55 -4.89
C VAL A 92 -11.63 12.67 -4.56
N LYS A 93 -11.65 11.43 -5.05
CA LYS A 93 -12.75 10.49 -4.81
C LYS A 93 -12.92 10.15 -3.33
N SER A 94 -11.80 9.94 -2.64
CA SER A 94 -11.79 9.64 -1.19
C SER A 94 -12.25 10.85 -0.38
N ILE A 95 -11.77 12.04 -0.73
CA ILE A 95 -12.18 13.30 -0.09
C ILE A 95 -13.67 13.54 -0.32
N GLY A 96 -14.16 13.44 -1.56
CA GLY A 96 -15.57 13.62 -1.89
C GLY A 96 -16.46 12.63 -1.12
N LYS A 97 -16.10 11.34 -1.12
CA LYS A 97 -16.81 10.34 -0.30
C LYS A 97 -16.84 10.71 1.19
N TRP A 98 -15.73 11.19 1.73
CA TRP A 98 -15.64 11.63 3.12
C TRP A 98 -16.54 12.83 3.40
N VAL A 99 -16.54 13.84 2.52
CA VAL A 99 -17.39 15.03 2.60
C VAL A 99 -18.88 14.67 2.56
N LEU A 100 -19.29 13.72 1.70
CA LEU A 100 -20.68 13.26 1.65
C LEU A 100 -21.13 12.52 2.92
N GLY A 101 -20.16 11.97 3.67
CA GLY A 101 -20.38 11.36 4.97
C GLY A 101 -21.43 10.24 4.95
N ARG A 102 -22.40 10.30 5.87
CA ARG A 102 -23.44 9.26 6.02
C ARG A 102 -24.30 9.07 4.76
N HIS A 103 -24.42 10.10 3.92
CA HIS A 103 -25.25 10.05 2.71
C HIS A 103 -24.63 9.16 1.63
N TRP A 104 -23.30 8.96 1.64
CA TRP A 104 -22.63 8.02 0.75
C TRP A 104 -23.21 6.61 0.83
N ARG A 105 -23.48 6.13 2.06
CA ARG A 105 -24.05 4.79 2.30
C ARG A 105 -25.46 4.63 1.74
N ARG A 106 -26.21 5.74 1.62
CA ARG A 106 -27.61 5.75 1.14
C ARG A 106 -27.74 5.98 -0.36
N ALA A 107 -26.73 6.58 -0.99
CA ALA A 107 -26.71 6.83 -2.42
C ALA A 107 -26.55 5.53 -3.23
N THR A 108 -27.24 5.46 -4.37
CA THR A 108 -27.05 4.38 -5.36
C THR A 108 -25.66 4.48 -6.02
N PRO A 109 -25.18 3.43 -6.71
CA PRO A 109 -23.94 3.51 -7.47
C PRO A 109 -23.90 4.68 -8.46
N GLU A 110 -25.00 4.93 -9.16
CA GLU A 110 -25.14 6.00 -10.16
C GLU A 110 -25.06 7.38 -9.49
N GLN A 111 -25.77 7.56 -8.37
CA GLN A 111 -25.73 8.80 -7.60
C GLN A 111 -24.33 9.08 -7.03
N ARG A 112 -23.58 8.05 -6.64
CA ARG A 112 -22.20 8.19 -6.15
C ARG A 112 -21.27 8.65 -7.25
N GLU A 113 -21.39 8.08 -8.44
CA GLU A 113 -20.60 8.47 -9.60
C GLU A 113 -20.90 9.91 -9.99
N GLU A 114 -22.17 10.26 -10.17
CA GLU A 114 -22.61 11.62 -10.50
C GLU A 114 -22.13 12.63 -9.45
N TYR A 115 -22.30 12.31 -8.16
CA TYR A 115 -21.80 13.14 -7.07
C TYR A 115 -20.29 13.39 -7.15
N LEU A 116 -19.48 12.36 -7.40
CA LEU A 116 -18.03 12.51 -7.47
C LEU A 116 -17.61 13.38 -8.65
N THR A 117 -18.25 13.23 -9.80
CA THR A 117 -18.03 14.09 -10.97
C THR A 117 -18.39 15.55 -10.67
N LEU A 118 -19.54 15.78 -10.03
CA LEU A 118 -19.97 17.14 -9.66
C LEU A 118 -19.07 17.76 -8.59
N PHE A 119 -18.61 16.96 -7.61
CA PHE A 119 -17.69 17.40 -6.57
C PHE A 119 -16.35 17.87 -7.15
N GLU A 120 -15.77 17.10 -8.06
CA GLU A 120 -14.55 17.49 -8.77
C GLU A 120 -14.77 18.76 -9.59
N ASN A 121 -15.83 18.82 -10.40
CA ASN A 121 -16.14 20.00 -11.20
C ASN A 121 -16.33 21.26 -10.35
N MET A 122 -16.99 21.14 -9.20
CA MET A 122 -17.14 22.24 -8.24
C MET A 122 -15.79 22.71 -7.70
N LEU A 123 -14.89 21.79 -7.32
CA LEU A 123 -13.52 22.14 -6.88
C LEU A 123 -12.78 22.93 -7.97
N LEU A 124 -12.83 22.46 -9.21
CA LEU A 124 -12.15 23.12 -10.32
C LEU A 124 -12.70 24.52 -10.58
N GLU A 125 -14.01 24.67 -10.66
CA GLU A 125 -14.64 25.98 -10.88
C GLU A 125 -14.37 26.97 -9.75
N ARG A 126 -14.28 26.48 -8.50
CA ARG A 126 -14.08 27.34 -7.35
C ARG A 126 -12.66 27.91 -7.25
N TYR A 127 -11.65 27.14 -7.66
CA TYR A 127 -10.25 27.48 -7.41
C TYR A 127 -9.43 27.81 -8.67
N VAL A 128 -9.92 27.53 -9.88
CA VAL A 128 -9.16 27.77 -11.13
C VAL A 128 -8.72 29.23 -11.29
N ASP A 129 -9.57 30.18 -10.90
CA ASP A 129 -9.31 31.61 -11.08
C ASP A 129 -8.23 32.12 -10.10
N GLY A 130 -7.98 31.42 -8.99
CA GLY A 130 -6.94 31.80 -8.03
C GLY A 130 -5.52 31.77 -8.62
N PHE A 131 -5.27 30.93 -9.63
CA PHE A 131 -3.97 30.87 -10.30
C PHE A 131 -3.73 31.99 -11.31
N LYS A 132 -4.78 32.75 -11.67
CA LYS A 132 -4.65 33.91 -12.57
C LYS A 132 -3.90 35.05 -11.90
N ASP A 133 -4.14 35.24 -10.61
CA ASP A 133 -3.63 36.37 -9.85
C ASP A 133 -2.34 36.02 -9.08
N TYR A 134 -1.86 34.78 -9.19
CA TYR A 134 -0.61 34.35 -8.57
C TYR A 134 0.58 35.13 -9.12
N SER A 135 1.39 35.71 -8.23
CA SER A 135 2.40 36.70 -8.60
C SER A 135 3.84 36.23 -8.41
N GLY A 136 4.03 34.94 -8.09
CA GLY A 136 5.36 34.35 -7.95
C GLY A 136 5.82 34.25 -6.49
N GLU A 137 4.88 34.16 -5.55
CA GLU A 137 5.16 33.89 -4.15
C GLU A 137 6.04 32.63 -4.00
N SER A 138 6.90 32.61 -2.99
CA SER A 138 7.75 31.45 -2.69
C SER A 138 7.04 30.55 -1.69
N LEU A 139 6.99 29.24 -1.97
CA LEU A 139 6.56 28.23 -1.03
C LEU A 139 7.79 27.64 -0.32
N GLU A 140 7.82 27.74 1.00
CA GLU A 140 8.84 27.11 1.84
C GLU A 140 8.18 26.09 2.77
N ILE A 141 8.68 24.84 2.74
CA ILE A 141 8.22 23.79 3.64
C ILE A 141 9.02 23.85 4.94
N SER A 142 8.41 24.41 5.99
CA SER A 142 9.07 24.61 7.28
C SER A 142 9.30 23.33 8.09
N ARG A 143 8.40 22.35 7.98
CA ARG A 143 8.45 21.11 8.78
C ARG A 143 7.85 19.95 7.99
N ALA A 144 8.26 18.73 8.30
CA ALA A 144 7.47 17.55 8.02
C ALA A 144 7.69 16.57 9.16
N GLU A 145 6.65 15.87 9.60
CA GLU A 145 6.70 14.92 10.69
C GLU A 145 5.91 13.66 10.36
N LYS A 146 6.48 12.52 10.73
CA LYS A 146 5.79 11.23 10.67
C LYS A 146 4.85 11.12 11.87
N ARG A 147 3.56 10.90 11.60
CA ARG A 147 2.52 10.68 12.63
C ARG A 147 2.25 9.19 12.83
N GLN A 148 2.18 8.41 11.75
CA GLN A 148 2.03 6.94 11.76
C GLN A 148 2.78 6.33 10.56
N GLU A 149 2.80 4.99 10.43
CA GLU A 149 3.59 4.25 9.44
C GLU A 149 3.53 4.85 8.01
N ASN A 150 2.36 5.35 7.59
CA ASN A 150 2.14 6.02 6.30
C ASN A 150 1.32 7.32 6.44
N ASP A 151 1.37 8.00 7.60
CA ASP A 151 0.67 9.26 7.85
C ASP A 151 1.70 10.33 8.20
N PHE A 152 1.75 11.40 7.39
CA PHE A 152 2.72 12.49 7.53
C PHE A 152 2.01 13.83 7.52
N ILE A 153 2.51 14.75 8.33
CA ILE A 153 2.07 16.14 8.36
C ILE A 153 3.23 16.99 7.82
N VAL A 154 2.93 17.90 6.90
CA VAL A 154 3.88 18.81 6.24
C VAL A 154 3.43 20.25 6.47
#